data_AF-A0A5R9DUT2-F1
#
_entry.id   AF-A0A5R9DUT2-F1
#
_cell.length_a   1.000
_cell.length_b   1.000
_cell.length_c   1.000
_cell.angle_alpha   90.00
_cell.angle_beta   90.00
_cell.angle_gamma   90.00
#
_symmetry.space_group_name_H-M   'P 1'
#
loop_
_entity.id
_entity.type
_entity.pdbx_description
1 polymer ?
#
loop_
_entity_poly.entity_id
_entity_poly.type
_entity_poly.pdbx_seq_one_letter_code
_entity_poly.pdbx_strand_id
1 'polypeptide(L)'
;MALTFNPPTRMTRGDSYLGNQLEFKLFHTLDSDIIVNQFAEVDFSDEEQLVNVIDKKYEIVMDPGIDTRKKGCHQKGVKEYKREPQNIPTSPFTLVIIYSNKGINNLNYTQDYCVSMVIEHIEGIKLYNKIRNTIQSRVRIR
;
A
#
# COMPACT_ATOMS: atom_id res chain seq x y z
N MET A 1 1.60 -9.55 -3.89
CA MET A 1 0.66 -8.89 -2.97
C MET A 1 -0.70 -8.71 -3.64
N ALA A 2 -1.78 -8.82 -2.88
CA ALA A 2 -3.13 -8.56 -3.33
C ALA A 2 -3.88 -7.69 -2.30
N LEU A 3 -4.62 -6.69 -2.78
CA LEU A 3 -5.56 -5.86 -2.01
C LEU A 3 -6.95 -6.06 -2.62
N THR A 4 -7.95 -6.24 -1.78
CA THR A 4 -9.35 -6.30 -2.21
C THR A 4 -10.22 -5.50 -1.26
N PHE A 5 -11.20 -4.78 -1.79
CA PHE A 5 -12.15 -4.02 -0.99
C PHE A 5 -13.53 -4.01 -1.64
N ASN A 6 -14.55 -3.67 -0.86
CA ASN A 6 -15.92 -3.61 -1.32
C ASN A 6 -16.46 -2.18 -1.16
N PRO A 7 -16.31 -1.31 -2.17
CA PRO A 7 -16.79 0.06 -2.07
C PRO A 7 -18.33 0.10 -2.08
N PRO A 8 -18.94 1.06 -1.38
CA PRO A 8 -20.37 1.24 -1.47
C PRO A 8 -20.72 1.75 -2.87
N THR A 9 -21.63 1.04 -3.52
CA THR A 9 -22.07 1.33 -4.88
C THR A 9 -23.53 1.75 -4.88
N ARG A 10 -23.89 2.71 -5.72
CA ARG A 10 -25.29 3.05 -5.99
C ARG A 10 -25.69 2.44 -7.31
N MET A 11 -26.67 1.54 -7.26
CA MET A 11 -27.20 0.84 -8.42
C MET A 11 -27.70 1.79 -9.53
N THR A 12 -28.09 3.01 -9.15
CA THR A 12 -28.60 4.06 -10.05
C THR A 12 -27.52 4.94 -10.71
N ARG A 13 -26.25 4.83 -10.29
CA ARG A 13 -25.11 5.56 -10.87
C ARG A 13 -24.12 4.56 -11.45
N GLY A 14 -24.07 4.46 -12.77
CA GLY A 14 -23.15 3.55 -13.49
C GLY A 14 -21.66 3.82 -13.21
N ASP A 15 -21.33 5.00 -12.70
CA ASP A 15 -20.00 5.44 -12.30
C ASP A 15 -19.70 5.24 -10.80
N SER A 16 -20.58 4.59 -10.03
CA SER A 16 -20.41 4.44 -8.57
C SER A 16 -19.11 3.76 -8.16
N TYR A 17 -18.53 2.92 -9.03
CA TYR A 17 -17.24 2.26 -8.81
C TYR A 17 -16.03 3.18 -9.01
N LEU A 18 -16.21 4.34 -9.63
CA LEU A 18 -15.11 5.27 -9.96
C LEU A 18 -14.81 6.27 -8.83
N GLY A 19 -15.75 6.47 -7.90
CA GLY A 19 -15.64 7.45 -6.84
C GLY A 19 -14.89 6.98 -5.58
N ASN A 20 -14.72 5.67 -5.40
CA ASN A 20 -14.03 5.09 -4.25
C ASN A 20 -12.79 4.35 -4.71
N GLN A 21 -11.63 4.91 -4.40
CA GLN A 21 -10.34 4.33 -4.77
C GLN A 21 -9.57 4.00 -3.50
N LEU A 22 -9.11 2.76 -3.45
CA LEU A 22 -8.10 2.33 -2.50
C LEU A 22 -6.83 2.08 -3.29
N GLU A 23 -5.68 2.35 -2.71
CA GLU A 23 -4.40 1.97 -3.28
C GLU A 23 -3.42 1.56 -2.19
N PHE A 24 -2.36 0.87 -2.58
CA PHE A 24 -1.32 0.47 -1.65
C PHE A 24 0.09 0.71 -2.22
N LYS A 25 0.95 1.20 -1.33
CA LYS A 25 2.39 1.38 -1.52
C LYS A 25 3.15 0.59 -0.47
N LEU A 26 4.31 0.05 -0.84
CA LEU A 26 5.16 -0.72 0.07
C LEU A 26 6.52 -0.05 0.13
N PHE A 27 6.96 0.26 1.34
CA PHE A 27 8.24 0.90 1.61
C PHE A 27 9.17 -0.03 2.37
N HIS A 28 10.47 0.25 2.31
CA HIS A 28 11.50 -0.47 3.04
C HIS A 28 12.46 0.48 3.76
N THR A 29 13.22 -0.04 4.73
CA THR A 29 14.27 0.67 5.50
C THR A 29 13.77 1.77 6.43
N LEU A 30 12.65 2.42 6.12
CA LEU A 30 12.04 3.47 6.95
C LEU A 30 11.09 2.86 7.99
N ASP A 31 11.26 3.28 9.23
CA ASP A 31 10.34 2.95 10.31
C ASP A 31 8.94 3.49 10.05
N SER A 32 7.94 2.79 10.58
CA SER A 32 6.53 3.14 10.40
C SER A 32 6.22 4.55 10.87
N ASP A 33 6.86 5.01 11.95
CA ASP A 33 6.57 6.31 12.55
C ASP A 33 7.00 7.47 11.65
N ILE A 34 8.12 7.31 10.93
CA ILE A 34 8.60 8.29 9.94
C ILE A 34 7.58 8.38 8.81
N ILE A 35 7.12 7.23 8.32
CA ILE A 35 6.14 7.15 7.24
C ILE A 35 4.82 7.77 7.68
N VAL A 36 4.33 7.46 8.87
CA VAL A 36 3.09 8.03 9.42
C VAL A 36 3.18 9.55 9.50
N ASN A 37 4.28 10.09 10.03
CA ASN A 37 4.47 11.54 10.12
C ASN A 37 4.49 12.21 8.75
N GLN A 38 5.13 11.59 7.76
CA GLN A 38 5.17 12.12 6.40
C GLN A 38 3.80 12.12 5.73
N PHE A 39 2.98 11.10 5.96
CA PHE A 39 1.62 11.03 5.41
C PHE A 39 0.59 11.83 6.22
N ALA A 40 0.90 12.27 7.45
CA ALA A 40 -0.03 13.03 8.28
C ALA A 40 -0.28 14.45 7.75
N GLU A 41 0.69 15.04 7.05
CA GLU A 41 0.63 16.41 6.52
C GLU A 41 0.16 16.47 5.05
N VAL A 42 -0.15 15.34 4.44
CA VAL A 42 -0.44 15.24 3.00
C VAL A 42 -1.92 15.43 2.73
N ASP A 43 -2.23 16.31 1.76
CA ASP A 43 -3.55 16.35 1.17
C ASP A 43 -3.76 15.16 0.23
N PHE A 44 -4.53 14.17 0.67
CA PHE A 44 -4.84 12.97 -0.12
C PHE A 44 -5.68 13.24 -1.38
N SER A 45 -6.16 14.47 -1.57
CA SER A 45 -6.80 14.90 -2.82
C SER A 45 -5.79 15.38 -3.88
N ASP A 46 -4.56 15.69 -3.48
CA ASP A 46 -3.46 16.12 -4.35
C ASP A 46 -2.57 14.91 -4.72
N GLU A 47 -2.78 14.37 -5.94
CA GLU A 47 -2.02 13.22 -6.43
C GLU A 47 -0.52 13.54 -6.59
N GLU A 48 -0.12 14.79 -6.84
CA GLU A 48 1.30 15.16 -6.99
C GLU A 48 2.05 15.16 -5.65
N GLN A 49 1.40 15.65 -4.59
CA GLN A 49 1.94 15.55 -3.23
C GLN A 49 2.08 14.08 -2.84
N LEU A 50 1.07 13.26 -3.12
CA LEU A 50 1.04 11.85 -2.78
C LEU A 50 2.16 11.01 -3.42
N VAL A 51 2.63 11.41 -4.61
CA VAL A 51 3.74 10.76 -5.32
C VAL A 51 5.09 11.10 -4.70
N ASN A 52 5.22 12.29 -4.09
CA ASN A 52 6.50 12.82 -3.62
C ASN A 52 6.66 12.81 -2.09
N VAL A 53 5.68 12.27 -1.35
CA VAL A 53 5.72 12.15 0.13
C VAL A 53 7.01 11.48 0.63
N ILE A 54 7.41 10.40 -0.05
CA ILE A 54 8.58 9.60 0.31
C ILE A 54 9.47 9.47 -0.90
N ASP A 55 10.78 9.57 -0.68
CA ASP A 55 11.79 9.32 -1.71
C ASP A 55 11.59 7.92 -2.34
N LYS A 56 11.42 7.89 -3.66
CA LYS A 56 11.15 6.68 -4.44
C LYS A 56 12.18 5.57 -4.23
N LYS A 57 13.40 5.90 -3.78
CA LYS A 57 14.41 4.88 -3.46
C LYS A 57 14.00 3.93 -2.34
N TYR A 58 13.09 4.34 -1.46
CA TYR A 58 12.55 3.51 -0.38
C TYR A 58 11.27 2.77 -0.81
N GLU A 59 10.69 3.10 -1.96
CA GLU A 59 9.47 2.47 -2.47
C GLU A 59 9.79 1.19 -3.24
N ILE A 60 9.10 0.11 -2.89
CA ILE A 60 9.09 -1.13 -3.65
C ILE A 60 8.11 -0.98 -4.81
N VAL A 61 8.64 -0.54 -5.95
CA VAL A 61 7.85 -0.40 -7.19
C VAL A 61 7.47 -1.79 -7.72
N MET A 62 6.16 -2.08 -7.69
CA MET A 62 5.53 -3.32 -8.13
C MET A 62 4.93 -3.21 -9.54
N ASP A 63 4.77 -4.35 -10.19
CA ASP A 63 4.04 -4.51 -11.45
C ASP A 63 2.74 -5.32 -11.24
N PRO A 64 1.59 -4.92 -11.78
CA PRO A 64 1.32 -3.66 -12.48
C PRO A 64 1.53 -2.41 -11.60
N GLY A 65 1.86 -1.28 -12.23
CA GLY A 65 2.03 0.01 -11.57
C GLY A 65 0.75 0.52 -10.88
N ILE A 66 0.91 1.48 -9.97
CA ILE A 66 -0.20 1.96 -9.11
C ILE A 66 -1.38 2.50 -9.90
N ASP A 67 -1.15 3.27 -10.97
CA ASP A 67 -2.21 3.84 -11.81
C ASP A 67 -3.03 2.78 -12.54
N THR A 68 -2.45 1.60 -12.76
CA THR A 68 -3.18 0.44 -13.30
C THR A 68 -3.93 -0.28 -12.19
N ARG A 69 -3.30 -0.48 -11.03
CA ARG A 69 -3.90 -1.21 -9.89
C ARG A 69 -5.08 -0.45 -9.26
N LYS A 70 -4.97 0.87 -9.07
CA LYS A 70 -5.95 1.70 -8.35
C LYS A 70 -7.33 1.80 -9.00
N LYS A 71 -7.44 1.39 -10.28
CA LYS A 71 -8.70 1.39 -11.05
C LYS A 71 -9.68 0.29 -10.65
N GLY A 72 -9.24 -0.73 -9.93
CA GLY A 72 -10.05 -1.90 -9.58
C GLY A 72 -10.21 -2.12 -8.08
N CYS A 73 -11.31 -2.79 -7.71
CA CYS A 73 -11.56 -3.27 -6.35
C CYS A 73 -10.68 -4.46 -5.97
N HIS A 74 -10.13 -5.16 -6.97
CA HIS A 74 -9.15 -6.24 -6.81
C HIS A 74 -7.83 -5.79 -7.43
N GLN A 75 -6.81 -5.68 -6.60
CA GLN A 75 -5.52 -5.15 -6.99
C GLN A 75 -4.47 -6.19 -6.70
N LYS A 76 -3.58 -6.42 -7.66
CA LYS A 76 -2.44 -7.31 -7.50
C LYS A 76 -1.19 -6.55 -7.89
N GLY A 77 -0.14 -6.68 -7.08
CA GLY A 77 1.19 -6.14 -7.37
C GLY A 77 2.25 -7.19 -7.05
N VAL A 78 3.21 -7.35 -7.95
CA VAL A 78 4.31 -8.31 -7.84
C VAL A 78 5.62 -7.57 -8.05
N LYS A 79 6.62 -7.90 -7.23
CA LYS A 79 8.00 -7.48 -7.44
C LYS A 79 8.88 -8.70 -7.34
N GLU A 80 9.67 -8.93 -8.38
CA GLU A 80 10.67 -9.98 -8.44
C GLU A 80 12.06 -9.33 -8.48
N TYR A 81 12.98 -9.83 -7.66
CA TYR A 81 14.38 -9.41 -7.65
C TYR A 81 15.22 -10.55 -8.23
N LYS A 82 15.75 -10.35 -9.44
CA LYS A 82 16.58 -11.35 -10.16
C LYS A 82 18.05 -10.99 -10.04
N ARG A 83 18.90 -11.95 -9.60
CA ARG A 83 20.32 -11.75 -9.20
C ARG A 83 20.45 -10.74 -8.05
N GLU A 84 21.55 -10.73 -7.29
CA GLU A 84 21.77 -9.75 -6.21
C GLU A 84 21.65 -8.30 -6.75
N PRO A 85 20.49 -7.64 -6.60
CA PRO A 85 20.34 -6.25 -6.98
C PRO A 85 21.18 -5.38 -6.06
N GLN A 86 21.76 -4.30 -6.57
CA GLN A 86 22.41 -3.29 -5.72
C GLN A 86 21.43 -2.65 -4.72
N ASN A 87 20.14 -2.66 -5.03
CA ASN A 87 19.07 -2.06 -4.23
C ASN A 87 18.10 -3.14 -3.70
N ILE A 88 18.62 -4.12 -2.95
CA ILE A 88 17.78 -5.07 -2.20
C ILE A 88 17.06 -4.29 -1.09
N PRO A 89 15.72 -4.38 -1.00
CA PRO A 89 14.98 -3.84 0.12
C PRO A 89 15.45 -4.45 1.43
N THR A 90 15.73 -3.61 2.42
CA THR A 90 16.06 -4.04 3.77
C THR A 90 14.91 -3.73 4.73
N SER A 91 14.76 -4.58 5.75
CA SER A 91 13.81 -4.36 6.84
C SER A 91 14.04 -3.00 7.53
N PRO A 92 12.99 -2.35 8.09
CA PRO A 92 11.58 -2.76 8.12
C PRO A 92 10.86 -2.64 6.77
N PHE A 93 9.75 -3.38 6.61
CA PHE A 93 8.83 -3.21 5.49
C PHE A 93 7.54 -2.57 6.01
N THR A 94 7.11 -1.48 5.38
CA THR A 94 5.92 -0.73 5.79
C THR A 94 4.93 -0.65 4.65
N LEU A 95 3.73 -1.19 4.88
CA LEU A 95 2.61 -1.10 3.95
C LEU A 95 1.76 0.13 4.27
N VAL A 96 1.59 1.00 3.28
CA VAL A 96 0.67 2.13 3.36
C VAL A 96 -0.54 1.84 2.50
N ILE A 97 -1.73 2.02 3.07
CA ILE A 97 -3.01 1.88 2.40
C ILE A 97 -3.64 3.26 2.38
N ILE A 98 -3.97 3.73 1.18
CA ILE A 98 -4.51 5.06 0.95
C ILE A 98 -5.91 4.91 0.42
N TYR A 99 -6.88 5.50 1.11
CA TYR A 99 -8.27 5.54 0.69
C TYR A 99 -8.62 6.95 0.23
N SER A 100 -8.89 7.09 -1.06
CA SER A 100 -9.41 8.31 -1.67
C SER A 100 -10.91 8.13 -1.92
N ASN A 101 -11.68 8.95 -1.21
CA ASN A 101 -13.13 8.94 -1.27
C ASN A 101 -13.63 10.23 -1.94
N LYS A 102 -14.16 10.11 -3.15
CA LYS A 102 -14.74 11.24 -3.90
C LYS A 102 -16.28 11.27 -3.81
N GLY A 103 -16.92 10.34 -3.10
CA GLY A 103 -18.38 10.11 -3.24
C GLY A 103 -19.20 9.86 -1.96
N ILE A 104 -18.57 9.64 -0.80
CA ILE A 104 -19.26 9.39 0.46
C ILE A 104 -18.97 10.55 1.41
N ASN A 105 -19.99 11.38 1.69
CA ASN A 105 -19.89 12.51 2.61
C ASN A 105 -19.92 12.11 4.10
N ASN A 106 -19.83 10.81 4.40
CA ASN A 106 -19.84 10.31 5.77
C ASN A 106 -18.41 10.13 6.28
N LEU A 107 -17.99 11.03 7.16
CA LEU A 107 -16.66 11.00 7.80
C LEU A 107 -16.44 9.76 8.69
N ASN A 108 -17.51 9.12 9.14
CA ASN A 108 -17.44 7.92 9.97
C ASN A 108 -17.46 6.62 9.15
N TYR A 109 -17.42 6.70 7.82
CA TYR A 109 -17.42 5.51 6.99
C TYR A 109 -16.06 4.81 7.05
N THR A 110 -16.07 3.54 7.47
CA THR A 110 -14.91 2.65 7.43
C THR A 110 -15.02 1.72 6.23
N GLN A 111 -14.01 1.74 5.37
CA GLN A 111 -13.93 0.85 4.23
C GLN A 111 -13.34 -0.50 4.64
N ASP A 112 -14.12 -1.57 4.49
CA ASP A 112 -13.61 -2.93 4.67
C ASP A 112 -12.66 -3.29 3.53
N TYR A 113 -11.49 -3.84 3.89
CA TYR A 113 -10.49 -4.29 2.94
C TYR A 113 -9.78 -5.56 3.43
N CYS A 114 -9.22 -6.29 2.49
CA CYS A 114 -8.40 -7.48 2.73
C CYS A 114 -7.07 -7.31 2.00
N VAL A 115 -5.97 -7.57 2.71
CA VAL A 115 -4.62 -7.59 2.14
C VAL A 115 -4.00 -8.96 2.33
N SER A 116 -3.44 -9.50 1.26
CA SER A 116 -2.61 -10.69 1.28
C SER A 116 -1.22 -10.38 0.73
N MET A 117 -0.18 -10.66 1.51
CA MET A 117 1.21 -10.50 1.13
C MET A 117 1.92 -11.84 1.21
N VAL A 118 2.66 -12.15 0.16
CA VAL A 118 3.53 -13.32 0.08
C VAL A 118 4.92 -12.79 -0.21
N ILE A 119 5.88 -13.16 0.62
CA ILE A 119 7.30 -12.87 0.42
C ILE A 119 8.01 -14.21 0.35
N GLU A 120 8.56 -14.52 -0.81
CA GLU A 120 9.28 -15.76 -1.09
C GLU A 120 10.75 -15.43 -1.26
N HIS A 121 11.61 -16.32 -0.80
CA HIS A 121 13.04 -16.27 -1.08
C HIS A 121 13.50 -17.69 -1.42
N ILE A 122 14.40 -17.81 -2.39
CA ILE A 122 15.08 -19.05 -2.73
C ILE A 122 16.47 -18.97 -2.11
N GLU A 123 16.94 -20.06 -1.50
CA GLU A 123 18.04 -20.09 -0.52
C GLU A 123 19.29 -19.28 -0.91
N GLY A 124 19.80 -18.53 0.08
CA GLY A 124 20.99 -17.69 0.01
C GLY A 124 20.92 -16.44 0.89
N ILE A 125 19.71 -15.96 1.22
CA ILE A 125 19.52 -14.69 1.96
C ILE A 125 18.46 -14.87 3.07
N LYS A 126 18.86 -14.66 4.33
CA LYS A 126 18.08 -14.83 5.57
C LYS A 126 16.90 -13.84 5.75
N LEU A 127 16.09 -13.60 4.72
CA LEU A 127 15.06 -12.55 4.70
C LEU A 127 13.77 -12.97 5.45
N TYR A 128 13.36 -14.24 5.31
CA TYR A 128 12.14 -14.77 5.92
C TYR A 128 12.12 -14.63 7.45
N ASN A 129 13.23 -14.97 8.11
CA ASN A 129 13.35 -14.89 9.57
C ASN A 129 13.32 -13.44 10.09
N LYS A 130 13.80 -12.46 9.31
CA LYS A 130 13.73 -11.04 9.68
C LYS A 130 12.29 -10.52 9.61
N ILE A 131 11.58 -10.79 8.51
CA ILE A 131 10.21 -10.29 8.31
C ILE A 131 9.23 -10.86 9.35
N ARG A 132 9.35 -12.16 9.67
CA ARG A 132 8.50 -12.82 10.66
C ARG A 132 8.54 -12.13 12.03
N ASN A 133 9.71 -11.65 12.45
CA ASN A 133 9.88 -11.00 13.75
C ASN A 133 9.30 -9.58 13.77
N THR A 134 9.25 -8.88 12.64
CA THR A 134 8.72 -7.51 12.54
C THR A 134 7.19 -7.46 12.57
N ILE A 135 6.49 -8.48 12.04
CA ILE A 135 5.01 -8.51 11.97
C ILE A 135 4.35 -8.49 13.38
N GLN A 136 5.09 -8.84 14.44
CA GLN A 136 4.54 -8.89 15.80
C GLN A 136 4.26 -7.51 16.43
N SER A 137 4.81 -6.40 15.91
CA SER A 137 4.66 -5.07 16.51
C SER A 137 3.40 -4.31 16.06
N ARG A 138 2.25 -4.97 15.94
CA ARG A 138 0.97 -4.29 15.69
C ARG A 138 0.63 -3.37 16.87
N VAL A 139 1.02 -2.11 16.79
CA VAL A 139 0.50 -1.05 17.66
C VAL A 139 -0.88 -0.68 17.14
N ARG A 140 -1.89 -0.95 17.96
CA ARG A 140 -3.28 -0.56 17.73
C ARG A 140 -3.48 0.78 18.43
N ILE A 141 -3.53 1.87 17.67
CA ILE A 141 -3.82 3.21 18.20
C ILE A 141 -5.34 3.29 18.43
N ARG A 142 -5.73 3.75 19.62
CA ARG A 142 -7.11 4.08 20.02
C ARG A 142 -7.33 5.58 19.88
#